data_AF-A0A069ILH9-F1
#
_entry.id   AF-A0A069ILH9-F1
#
_cell.length_a   1.000
_cell.length_b   1.000
_cell.length_c   1.000
_cell.angle_alpha   90.00
_cell.angle_beta   90.00
_cell.angle_gamma   90.00
#
_symmetry.space_group_name_H-M   'P 1'
#
loop_
_entity.id
_entity.type
_entity.pdbx_description
1 polymer ?
#
loop_
_entity_poly.entity_id
_entity_poly.type
_entity_poly.pdbx_seq_one_letter_code
_entity_poly.pdbx_strand_id
1 'polypeptide(L)'
;MGQAGVDRRVTAPSSSRALTIWVVSDGRAGIENQALGLAEAVERLTPAEIAVKHVRWRPLFDRLPSAFKTPAMLAPTSDPLTAPWPDLWIATGRATLPLSTRVKAWSQGRTFVVQTQDPR
;
A
#
# COMPACT_ATOMS: atom_id res chain seq x y z
N MET A 1 11.23 -29.84 -28.25
CA MET A 1 12.01 -28.64 -27.89
C MET A 1 11.01 -27.57 -27.45
N GLY A 2 10.45 -27.56 -26.23
CA GLY A 2 11.05 -27.68 -24.91
C GLY A 2 10.95 -26.32 -24.19
N GLN A 3 9.73 -25.79 -24.02
CA GLN A 3 9.51 -24.56 -23.23
C GLN A 3 9.36 -24.96 -21.76
N ALA A 4 10.43 -24.78 -20.99
CA ALA A 4 10.41 -24.95 -19.55
C ALA A 4 9.62 -23.79 -18.92
N GLY A 5 8.41 -24.10 -18.45
CA GLY A 5 7.68 -23.22 -17.54
C GLY A 5 8.51 -23.02 -16.28
N VAL A 6 8.88 -21.77 -15.99
CA VAL A 6 9.50 -21.42 -14.72
C VAL A 6 8.41 -21.58 -13.66
N ASP A 7 8.39 -22.74 -13.00
CA ASP A 7 7.57 -23.01 -11.81
C ASP A 7 8.12 -22.13 -10.67
N ARG A 8 7.71 -20.85 -10.64
CA ARG A 8 8.03 -19.92 -9.55
C ARG A 8 7.19 -20.32 -8.34
N ARG A 9 7.58 -21.41 -7.69
CA ARG A 9 7.06 -21.72 -6.35
C ARG A 9 7.53 -20.62 -5.42
N VAL A 10 6.60 -19.73 -5.07
CA VAL A 10 6.77 -18.81 -3.95
C VAL A 10 6.77 -19.69 -2.70
N THR A 11 7.97 -20.03 -2.21
CA THR A 11 8.12 -20.67 -0.91
C THR A 11 7.67 -19.65 0.14
N ALA A 12 6.56 -19.92 0.83
CA ALA A 12 6.09 -19.04 1.89
C ALA A 12 7.19 -18.95 2.97
N PRO A 13 7.57 -17.73 3.41
CA PRO A 13 8.50 -17.60 4.52
C PRO A 13 7.87 -18.20 5.79
N SER A 14 8.63 -19.02 6.51
CA SER A 14 8.24 -19.56 7.81
C SER A 14 8.38 -18.51 8.91
N SER A 15 7.63 -17.41 8.80
CA SER A 15 7.49 -16.44 9.89
C SER A 15 6.41 -16.94 10.84
N SER A 16 6.73 -17.01 12.14
CA SER A 16 5.78 -17.40 13.20
C SER A 16 4.73 -16.33 13.50
N ARG A 17 4.88 -15.12 12.96
CA ARG A 17 3.96 -14.00 13.14
C ARG A 17 3.29 -13.62 11.81
N ALA A 18 1.99 -13.33 11.89
CA ALA A 18 1.22 -12.82 10.76
C ALA A 18 1.79 -11.50 10.23
N LEU A 19 1.87 -11.37 8.91
CA LEU A 19 2.28 -10.13 8.25
C LEU A 19 1.24 -9.04 8.48
N THR A 20 1.67 -7.83 8.77
CA THR A 20 0.78 -6.67 8.81
C THR A 20 0.75 -6.00 7.44
N ILE A 21 -0.45 -5.89 6.85
CA ILE A 21 -0.65 -5.31 5.52
C ILE A 21 -1.54 -4.08 5.64
N TRP A 22 -1.08 -2.95 5.11
CA TRP A 22 -1.95 -1.79 4.89
C TRP A 22 -2.35 -1.68 3.43
N VAL A 23 -3.65 -1.67 3.18
CA VAL A 23 -4.26 -1.35 1.88
C VAL A 23 -4.57 0.13 1.89
N VAL A 24 -3.88 0.92 1.07
CA VAL A 24 -3.99 2.39 1.09
C VAL A 24 -4.63 2.89 -0.21
N SER A 25 -5.72 3.63 -0.09
CA SER A 25 -6.52 4.11 -1.23
C SER A 25 -7.17 5.47 -0.93
N ASP A 26 -7.88 6.07 -1.89
CA ASP A 26 -8.74 7.24 -1.65
C ASP A 26 -10.20 6.86 -1.29
N GLY A 27 -10.47 5.57 -1.11
CA GLY A 27 -11.77 4.98 -0.77
C GLY A 27 -12.72 4.81 -1.96
N ARG A 28 -12.30 5.07 -3.21
CA ARG A 28 -13.12 4.75 -4.39
C ARG A 28 -13.06 3.24 -4.65
N ALA A 29 -14.18 2.54 -4.45
CA ALA A 29 -14.26 1.08 -4.50
C ALA A 29 -13.55 0.43 -5.70
N GLY A 30 -13.76 0.96 -6.92
CA GLY A 30 -13.11 0.42 -8.13
C GLY A 30 -11.58 0.53 -8.14
N ILE A 31 -11.02 1.54 -7.47
CA ILE A 31 -9.57 1.73 -7.32
C ILE A 31 -9.05 0.88 -6.18
N GLU A 32 -9.74 0.90 -5.04
CA GLU A 32 -9.40 0.18 -3.80
C GLU A 32 -9.30 -1.33 -4.01
N ASN A 33 -10.25 -1.92 -4.73
CA ASN A 33 -10.31 -3.36 -4.95
C ASN A 33 -9.03 -3.95 -5.56
N GLN A 34 -8.25 -3.15 -6.29
CA GLN A 34 -6.97 -3.60 -6.85
C GLN A 34 -5.93 -3.87 -5.76
N ALA A 35 -5.86 -3.00 -4.76
CA ALA A 35 -4.93 -3.16 -3.64
C ALA A 35 -5.47 -4.18 -2.62
N LEU A 36 -6.78 -4.16 -2.36
CA LEU A 36 -7.42 -5.12 -1.46
C LEU A 36 -7.30 -6.56 -1.98
N GLY A 37 -7.62 -6.80 -3.27
CA GLY A 37 -7.52 -8.14 -3.85
C GLY A 37 -6.09 -8.70 -3.84
N LEU A 38 -5.08 -7.84 -3.94
CA LEU A 38 -3.68 -8.24 -3.78
C LEU A 38 -3.35 -8.59 -2.32
N ALA A 39 -3.85 -7.82 -1.35
CA ALA A 39 -3.68 -8.12 0.06
C ALA A 39 -4.31 -9.47 0.43
N GLU A 40 -5.55 -9.72 0.01
CA GLU A 40 -6.26 -10.99 0.21
C GLU A 40 -5.53 -12.16 -0.48
N ALA A 41 -4.90 -11.91 -1.63
CA ALA A 41 -4.08 -12.93 -2.29
C ALA A 41 -2.82 -13.28 -1.48
N VAL A 42 -2.20 -12.30 -0.82
CA VAL A 42 -1.08 -12.54 0.11
C VAL A 42 -1.55 -13.32 1.34
N GLU A 43 -2.67 -12.92 1.94
CA GLU A 43 -3.24 -13.59 3.12
C GLU A 43 -3.58 -15.07 2.85
N ARG A 44 -4.04 -15.42 1.64
CA ARG A 44 -4.25 -16.82 1.25
C ARG A 44 -2.97 -17.67 1.19
N LEU A 45 -1.81 -17.04 1.07
CA LEU A 45 -0.51 -17.72 0.95
C LEU A 45 0.29 -17.74 2.26
N THR A 46 0.04 -16.79 3.16
CA THR A 46 0.74 -16.65 4.44
C THR A 46 -0.15 -15.90 5.45
N PRO A 47 -0.12 -16.24 6.75
CA PRO A 47 -0.90 -15.52 7.76
C PRO A 47 -0.65 -14.01 7.66
N ALA A 48 -1.73 -13.24 7.52
CA ALA A 48 -1.66 -11.79 7.41
C ALA A 48 -2.85 -11.12 8.11
N GLU A 49 -2.64 -9.88 8.54
CA GLU A 49 -3.66 -8.98 9.08
C GLU A 49 -3.77 -7.77 8.15
N ILE A 50 -4.94 -7.58 7.55
CA ILE A 50 -5.19 -6.52 6.57
C ILE A 50 -5.90 -5.34 7.25
N ALA A 51 -5.35 -4.14 7.10
CA ALA A 51 -5.99 -2.88 7.48
C ALA A 51 -6.17 -1.98 6.26
N VAL A 52 -7.39 -1.53 6.00
CA VAL A 52 -7.68 -0.53 4.96
C VAL A 52 -7.44 0.87 5.52
N LYS A 53 -6.80 1.73 4.72
CA LYS A 53 -6.46 3.12 5.05
C LYS A 53 -6.90 4.04 3.91
N HIS A 54 -7.85 4.92 4.19
CA HIS A 54 -8.32 5.94 3.26
C HIS A 54 -7.56 7.24 3.46
N VAL A 55 -6.95 7.72 2.38
CA VAL A 55 -6.19 8.97 2.37
C VAL A 55 -6.73 9.92 1.32
N ARG A 56 -7.02 11.16 1.72
CA ARG A 56 -7.53 12.20 0.82
C ARG A 56 -6.77 13.49 1.09
N TRP A 57 -6.42 14.22 0.04
CA TRP A 57 -5.86 15.56 0.18
C TRP A 57 -6.99 16.57 0.42
N ARG A 58 -6.73 17.62 1.21
CA ARG A 58 -7.69 18.73 1.30
C ARG A 58 -7.88 19.32 -0.11
N PRO A 59 -9.08 19.82 -0.48
CA PRO A 59 -9.36 20.31 -1.83
C PRO A 59 -8.33 21.33 -2.35
N LEU A 60 -7.84 22.21 -1.48
CA LEU A 60 -6.82 23.21 -1.82
C LEU A 60 -5.49 22.60 -2.30
N PHE A 61 -5.16 21.39 -1.85
CA PHE A 61 -3.91 20.71 -2.16
C PHE A 61 -4.09 19.55 -3.13
N ASP A 62 -5.30 19.23 -3.59
CA ASP A 62 -5.56 18.05 -4.40
C ASP A 62 -4.78 18.07 -5.73
N ARG A 63 -4.72 19.25 -6.36
CA ARG A 63 -3.95 19.48 -7.61
C ARG A 63 -2.46 19.80 -7.39
N LEU A 64 -2.00 19.89 -6.14
CA LEU A 64 -0.61 20.15 -5.85
C LEU A 64 0.26 18.96 -6.33
N PRO A 65 1.40 19.19 -7.00
CA PRO A 65 2.29 18.11 -7.41
C PRO A 65 2.76 17.27 -6.22
N SER A 66 2.86 15.95 -6.42
CA SER A 66 3.15 14.96 -5.37
C SER A 66 4.42 15.26 -4.55
N ALA A 67 5.43 15.89 -5.17
CA ALA A 67 6.67 16.27 -4.51
C ALA A 67 6.45 17.27 -3.36
N PHE A 68 5.49 18.19 -3.51
CA PHE A 68 5.23 19.26 -2.53
C PHE A 68 4.19 18.89 -1.46
N LYS A 69 3.51 17.76 -1.61
CA LYS A 69 2.51 17.30 -0.64
C LYS A 69 3.18 16.79 0.63
N THR A 70 2.71 17.27 1.78
CA THR A 70 3.14 16.82 3.12
C THR A 70 1.95 16.24 3.89
N PRO A 71 2.13 15.32 4.85
CA PRO A 71 1.02 14.72 5.59
C PRO A 71 0.07 15.73 6.27
N ALA A 72 0.56 16.92 6.65
CA ALA A 72 -0.26 18.00 7.22
C ALA A 72 -1.32 18.56 6.24
N MET A 73 -1.20 18.26 4.94
CA MET A 73 -2.13 18.65 3.89
C MET A 73 -3.28 17.64 3.69
N LEU A 74 -3.25 16.50 4.39
CA LEU A 74 -4.33 15.52 4.34
C LEU A 74 -5.64 16.11 4.88
N ALA A 75 -6.76 15.62 4.33
CA ALA A 75 -8.08 15.94 4.82
C ALA A 75 -8.26 15.34 6.22
N PRO A 76 -8.98 16.00 7.14
CA PRO A 76 -9.26 15.46 8.48
C PRO A 76 -10.01 14.12 8.46
N THR A 77 -10.67 13.79 7.35
CA THR A 77 -11.35 12.51 7.13
C THR A 77 -10.41 11.39 6.68
N SER A 78 -9.12 11.65 6.52
CA SER A 78 -8.13 10.62 6.20
C SER A 78 -7.78 9.82 7.45
N ASP A 79 -7.53 8.52 7.26
CA ASP A 79 -7.05 7.67 8.33
C ASP A 79 -5.66 8.10 8.80
N PRO A 80 -5.37 7.94 10.11
CA PRO A 80 -4.05 8.21 10.65
C PRO A 80 -3.02 7.22 10.09
N LEU A 81 -1.90 7.78 9.64
CA LEU A 81 -0.72 7.03 9.19
C LEU A 81 0.39 7.18 10.23
N THR A 82 0.28 6.43 11.31
CA THR A 82 1.21 6.46 12.44
C THR A 82 1.74 5.07 12.74
N ALA A 83 2.92 4.98 13.35
CA ALA A 83 3.48 3.71 13.79
C ALA A 83 2.50 2.94 14.73
N PRO A 84 2.56 1.60 14.76
CA PRO A 84 3.51 0.73 14.05
C PRO A 84 3.28 0.67 12.54
N TRP A 85 4.36 0.79 11.76
CA TRP A 85 4.31 0.69 10.30
C TRP A 85 4.13 -0.77 9.86
N PRO A 86 3.39 -1.03 8.77
CA PRO A 86 3.12 -2.38 8.30
C PRO A 86 4.38 -3.02 7.70
N ASP A 87 4.39 -4.34 7.63
CA ASP A 87 5.38 -5.10 6.85
C ASP A 87 5.18 -4.83 5.35
N LEU A 88 3.92 -4.76 4.91
CA LEU A 88 3.53 -4.57 3.52
C LEU A 88 2.56 -3.39 3.36
N TRP A 89 2.91 -2.45 2.49
CA TRP A 89 2.08 -1.32 2.08
C TRP A 89 1.64 -1.53 0.64
N ILE A 90 0.35 -1.77 0.41
CA ILE A 90 -0.23 -1.95 -0.92
C ILE A 90 -1.11 -0.73 -1.22
N ALA A 91 -0.65 0.11 -2.14
CA ALA A 91 -1.31 1.36 -2.46
C ALA A 91 -1.79 1.44 -3.91
N THR A 92 -2.86 2.19 -4.10
CA THR A 92 -3.52 2.40 -5.39
C THR A 92 -4.01 3.85 -5.51
N GLY A 93 -4.10 4.38 -6.74
CA GLY A 93 -4.52 5.75 -7.00
C GLY A 93 -3.44 6.83 -6.77
N ARG A 94 -3.70 8.04 -7.33
CA ARG A 94 -2.74 9.17 -7.28
C ARG A 94 -2.57 9.77 -5.88
N ALA A 95 -3.62 9.75 -5.06
CA ALA A 95 -3.60 10.33 -3.73
C ALA A 95 -2.56 9.67 -2.81
N THR A 96 -2.24 8.40 -3.06
CA THR A 96 -1.34 7.59 -2.22
C THR A 96 0.13 7.79 -2.55
N LEU A 97 0.48 8.18 -3.79
CA LEU A 97 1.88 8.31 -4.25
C LEU A 97 2.81 9.12 -3.31
N PRO A 98 2.43 10.33 -2.83
CA PRO A 98 3.29 11.09 -1.94
C PRO A 98 3.58 10.35 -0.61
N LEU A 99 2.66 9.49 -0.17
CA LEU A 99 2.76 8.76 1.09
C LEU A 99 3.54 7.46 0.88
N SER A 100 3.24 6.72 -0.20
CA SER A 100 3.95 5.49 -0.60
C SER A 100 5.46 5.70 -0.75
N THR A 101 5.88 6.83 -1.34
CA THR A 101 7.30 7.17 -1.49
C THR A 101 8.00 7.50 -0.17
N ARG A 102 7.26 8.00 0.82
CA ARG A 102 7.79 8.44 2.13
C ARG A 102 7.76 7.35 3.18
N VAL A 103 6.81 6.41 3.12
CA VAL A 103 6.67 5.36 4.14
C VAL A 103 7.91 4.48 4.28
N LYS A 104 8.69 4.30 3.21
CA LYS A 104 9.98 3.60 3.27
C LYS A 104 10.95 4.31 4.23
N ALA A 105 10.99 5.64 4.22
CA ALA A 105 11.81 6.41 5.16
C ALA A 105 11.19 6.42 6.57
N TRP A 106 9.87 6.63 6.69
CA TRP A 106 9.19 6.64 7.99
C TRP A 106 9.30 5.30 8.74
N SER A 107 9.29 4.19 8.01
CA SER A 107 9.47 2.84 8.55
C SER A 107 10.93 2.43 8.73
N GLN A 108 11.90 3.31 8.43
CA GLN A 108 13.33 2.98 8.42
C GLN A 108 13.66 1.77 7.54
N GLY A 109 12.99 1.65 6.40
CA GLY A 109 13.17 0.57 5.43
C GLY A 109 12.45 -0.73 5.76
N ARG A 110 11.68 -0.81 6.86
CA ARG A 110 10.96 -2.02 7.27
C ARG A 110 9.73 -2.33 6.43
N THR A 111 9.06 -1.30 5.90
CA THR A 111 7.86 -1.48 5.08
C THR A 111 8.23 -1.71 3.63
N PHE A 112 7.80 -2.85 3.08
CA PHE A 112 7.83 -3.09 1.64
C PHE A 112 6.65 -2.41 0.95
N VAL A 113 6.90 -1.65 -0.11
CA VAL A 113 5.89 -0.82 -0.78
C VAL A 113 5.56 -1.38 -2.15
N VAL A 114 4.28 -1.64 -2.38
CA VAL A 114 3.69 -2.02 -3.66
C VAL A 114 2.73 -0.92 -4.08
N GLN A 115 2.98 -0.31 -5.23
CA GLN A 115 2.03 0.61 -5.87
C GLN A 115 1.44 -0.09 -7.09
N THR A 116 0.13 -0.37 -7.07
CA THR A 116 -0.53 -1.19 -8.10
C THR A 116 -0.83 -0.42 -9.39
N GLN A 117 -0.76 0.91 -9.34
CA GLN A 117 -0.99 1.79 -10.48
C GLN A 117 0.22 2.68 -10.75
N ASP A 118 0.41 3.04 -12.01
CA ASP A 118 1.26 4.16 -12.44
C ASP A 118 0.37 5.36 -12.83
N PRO A 119 -0.20 6.08 -11.85
CA PRO A 119 -1.08 7.20 -12.16
C PRO A 119 -0.22 8.39 -12.62
N ARG A 120 -0.33 8.70 -13.92
CA ARG A 120 0.25 9.89 -14.53
C ARG A 120 -0.52 11.16 -14.15
#